data_AF-A0A2I0R2F5-F1
#
_entry.id   AF-A0A2I0R2F5-F1
#
_cell.length_a   1.000
_cell.length_b   1.000
_cell.length_c   1.000
_cell.angle_alpha   90.00
_cell.angle_beta   90.00
_cell.angle_gamma   90.00
#
_symmetry.space_group_name_H-M   'P 1'
#
loop_
_entity.id
_entity.type
_entity.pdbx_description
1 polymer ?
#
loop_
_entity_poly.entity_id
_entity_poly.type
_entity_poly.pdbx_seq_one_letter_code
_entity_poly.pdbx_strand_id
1 'polypeptide(L)' 'MNQYCTYILFSPKFNKYYIGQTHNFENRISTHNSGKVKSTKHY' A
#
# COMPACT_ATOMS: atom_id res chain seq x y z
N MET A 1 -0.34 17.28 -14.11
CA MET A 1 -1.51 16.87 -13.30
C MET A 1 -1.30 15.40 -12.96
N ASN A 2 -1.13 15.05 -11.68
CA ASN A 2 -0.84 13.67 -11.30
C ASN A 2 -2.15 12.89 -11.15
N GLN A 3 -2.27 11.77 -11.87
CA GLN A 3 -3.45 10.92 -11.83
C GLN A 3 -3.38 10.02 -10.59
N TYR A 4 -4.39 10.12 -9.73
CA TYR A 4 -4.54 9.24 -8.58
C TYR A 4 -5.37 8.03 -8.96
N CYS A 5 -4.99 6.87 -8.46
CA CYS A 5 -5.73 5.63 -8.62
C CYS A 5 -5.85 4.91 -7.28
N THR A 6 -6.91 4.12 -7.14
CA THR A 6 -7.15 3.23 -6.00
C THR A 6 -6.71 1.82 -6.38
N TYR A 7 -6.09 1.10 -5.47
CA TYR A 7 -5.62 -0.27 -5.65
C TYR A 7 -5.89 -1.12 -4.41
N ILE A 8 -5.86 -2.44 -4.60
CA ILE A 8 -6.01 -3.43 -3.53
C ILE A 8 -4.80 -4.36 -3.59
N LEU A 9 -4.19 -4.63 -2.42
CA LEU A 9 -3.13 -5.62 -2.23
C LEU A 9 -3.63 -6.71 -1.31
N PHE A 10 -3.46 -7.98 -1.68
CA PHE A 10 -3.68 -9.09 -0.78
C PHE A 10 -2.36 -9.48 -0.10
N SER A 11 -2.37 -9.60 1.23
CA SER A 11 -1.26 -10.14 2.01
C SER A 11 -1.56 -11.59 2.39
N PRO A 12 -0.91 -12.59 1.75
CA PRO A 12 -1.14 -14.00 2.07
C PRO A 12 -0.74 -14.33 3.51
N LYS A 13 0.31 -13.68 4.03
CA LYS A 13 0.82 -13.89 5.39
C LYS A 13 -0.20 -13.56 6.47
N PHE A 14 -0.97 -12.48 6.25
CA PHE A 14 -1.97 -12.03 7.21
C PHE A 14 -3.41 -12.35 6.78
N ASN A 15 -3.58 -12.99 5.61
CA ASN A 15 -4.86 -13.27 4.97
C ASN A 15 -5.79 -12.04 4.94
N LYS A 16 -5.24 -10.88 4.55
CA LYS A 16 -5.92 -9.57 4.60
C LYS A 16 -5.74 -8.78 3.32
N TYR A 17 -6.75 -7.98 3.01
CA TYR A 17 -6.70 -7.00 1.92
C TYR A 17 -6.33 -5.62 2.46
N TYR A 18 -5.30 -5.02 1.87
CA TYR A 18 -4.96 -3.62 2.04
C TYR A 18 -5.51 -2.82 0.86
N ILE A 19 -6.32 -1.80 1.14
CA ILE A 19 -6.84 -0.87 0.13
C ILE A 19 -6.10 0.45 0.28
N GLY A 20 -5.59 1.00 -0.84
CA GLY A 20 -4.91 2.27 -0.83
C GLY A 20 -5.11 3.05 -2.11
N GLN A 21 -4.62 4.28 -2.10
CA GLN A 21 -4.59 5.14 -3.27
C GLN A 21 -3.18 5.68 -3.47
N THR A 22 -2.77 5.90 -4.71
CA THR A 22 -1.49 6.53 -5.03
C THR A 22 -1.54 7.18 -6.41
N HIS A 23 -0.66 8.15 -6.61
CA HIS A 23 -0.28 8.63 -7.94
C HIS A 23 1.14 8.17 -8.35
N ASN A 24 1.84 7.46 -7.45
CA ASN A 24 3.19 6.93 -7.65
C ASN A 24 3.31 5.57 -6.95
N PHE A 25 3.35 4.49 -7.72
CA PHE A 25 3.42 3.13 -7.18
C PHE A 25 4.78 2.77 -6.60
N GLU A 26 5.90 3.23 -7.16
CA GLU A 26 7.24 2.91 -6.66
C GLU A 26 7.42 3.39 -5.21
N ASN A 27 7.12 4.66 -4.95
CA ASN A 27 7.20 5.21 -3.62
C ASN A 27 6.20 4.52 -2.67
N ARG A 28 5.01 4.18 -3.17
CA ARG A 28 3.98 3.54 -2.36
C ARG A 28 4.37 2.13 -1.93
N ILE A 29 4.93 1.32 -2.81
CA ILE A 29 5.39 -0.04 -2.50
C ILE A 29 6.57 0.02 -1.51
N SER A 30 7.54 0.90 -1.75
CA SER A 30 8.69 1.10 -0.85
C SER A 30 8.26 1.51 0.57
N THR A 31 7.35 2.48 0.67
CA THR A 31 6.80 2.93 1.98
C THR A 31 5.91 1.88 2.65
N HIS A 32 5.14 1.10 1.88
CA HIS A 32 4.32 0.02 2.40
C HIS A 32 5.20 -1.09 3.01
N ASN A 33 6.18 -1.58 2.26
CA ASN A 33 7.07 -2.67 2.68
C ASN A 33 8.01 -2.27 3.82
N SER A 34 8.34 -0.98 3.96
CA SER A 34 9.12 -0.48 5.10
C SER A 34 8.30 -0.31 6.38
N GLY A 35 6.99 -0.51 6.36
CA GLY A 35 6.13 -0.41 7.55
C GLY A 35 6.08 0.99 8.18
N LYS A 36 6.46 2.04 7.43
CA LYS A 36 6.64 3.41 7.94
C LYS A 36 5.34 4.09 8.40
N VAL A 37 4.17 3.59 7.98
CA VAL A 37 2.86 4.16 8.32
C VAL A 37 2.01 3.18 9.12
N LYS A 38 1.24 3.70 10.08
CA LYS A 38 0.41 2.91 11.00
C LYS A 38 -0.50 1.90 10.29
N SER A 39 -1.01 2.27 9.11
CA SER A 39 -1.88 1.42 8.28
C SER A 39 -1.15 0.26 7.58
N THR A 40 0.18 0.32 7.42
CA THR A 40 0.98 -0.74 6.79
C THR A 40 1.86 -1.50 7.77
N LYS A 41 1.94 -1.07 9.04
CA LYS A 41 2.76 -1.71 10.10
C LYS A 41 2.35 -3.16 10.42
N HIS A 42 1.10 -3.54 10.13
CA HIS A 42 0.54 -4.86 10.44
C HIS A 42 0.43 -5.79 9.21
N TYR A 43 0.96 -5.38 8.06
CA TYR A 43 0.90 -6.11 6.80
C TYR A 43 2.24 -6.74 6.40
#